data_AF-A0A9D1FTW3-F1
#
_entry.id   AF-A0A9D1FTW3-F1
#
_cell.length_a   1.000
_cell.length_b   1.000
_cell.length_c   1.000
_cell.angle_alpha   90.00
_cell.angle_beta   90.00
_cell.angle_gamma   90.00
#
_symmetry.space_group_name_H-M   'P 1'
#
loop_
_entity.id
_entity.type
_entity.pdbx_description
1 polymer ?
#
loop_
_entity_poly.entity_id
_entity_poly.type
_entity_poly.pdbx_seq_one_letter_code
_entity_poly.pdbx_strand_id
1 'polypeptide(L)'
;MTFEPYGTFTTALPASVYTVLLREGKIPDPFYGLNEFPVRELSRNDSVFFTSFHLTGDELKREHLILRFDCIDTIATVFVNGVPVGRADNMFAAWDFEIGFAAREGTNTLRVEIDSPIRCAEEAQDADHLWGQEEWMTMRGYQHLRKAHCMFGWDWGPQLPDMGIYRGVRLLAYDGARLEDFLVLQHHRKDGSVELTVTAEFSDGVPHNGVVSVKDPDGGQMDAPLADGKASFMVESPRLWWPHGYGEQPLYTVTVCAGEQGEQTKRIGLRTLTVSTAQDRWGSEFAFVVNGVKIFAMGADYIPEDNLIPRVTPERTATLIRSCVEANYNCLRVWGGGYYPDDALFDLCDENGLIVWQDFMFACAVYRLTDAFRESVTREFVHNIKRLRSHPSLGLLCGNNEMEMAWVDWGLPKNETLRMDYLELYERLLPRI
;
A
#
# COMPACT_ATOMS: atom_id res chain seq x y z
N MET A 1 3.69 -34.98 4.92
CA MET A 1 3.61 -33.76 5.75
C MET A 1 4.37 -34.00 7.03
N THR A 2 5.59 -33.47 7.11
CA THR A 2 6.35 -33.30 8.37
C THR A 2 7.15 -32.02 8.22
N PHE A 3 6.47 -30.89 8.39
CA PHE A 3 7.08 -29.57 8.50
C PHE A 3 6.67 -28.99 9.85
N GLU A 4 7.38 -29.37 10.91
CA GLU A 4 7.31 -28.64 12.18
C GLU A 4 8.67 -28.67 12.88
N PRO A 5 9.70 -27.95 12.38
CA PRO A 5 10.93 -27.76 13.15
C PRO A 5 10.67 -26.99 14.46
N TYR A 6 9.62 -26.17 14.52
CA TYR A 6 9.29 -25.33 15.69
C TYR A 6 7.92 -25.62 16.32
N GLY A 7 7.05 -26.39 15.67
CA GLY A 7 5.68 -26.67 16.14
C GLY A 7 4.67 -25.60 15.76
N THR A 8 3.44 -25.74 16.26
CA THR A 8 2.32 -24.81 16.08
C THR A 8 2.25 -23.80 17.22
N PHE A 9 2.05 -22.51 16.89
CA PHE A 9 1.88 -21.42 17.85
C PHE A 9 0.61 -20.62 17.59
N THR A 10 -0.04 -20.16 18.66
CA THR A 10 -1.16 -19.22 18.56
C THR A 10 -0.64 -17.83 18.25
N THR A 11 -1.25 -17.08 17.33
CA THR A 11 -0.92 -15.67 17.11
C THR A 11 -2.16 -14.83 16.81
N ALA A 12 -2.02 -13.52 16.87
CA ALA A 12 -3.00 -12.55 16.39
C ALA A 12 -2.43 -11.83 15.17
N LEU A 13 -3.29 -11.42 14.24
CA LEU A 13 -2.88 -10.62 13.10
C LEU A 13 -2.81 -9.13 13.50
N PRO A 14 -1.87 -8.35 12.93
CA PRO A 14 -0.88 -8.76 11.93
C PRO A 14 0.26 -9.61 12.53
N ALA A 15 0.73 -10.60 11.78
CA ALA A 15 1.79 -11.50 12.23
C ALA A 15 2.70 -11.98 11.10
N SER A 16 3.92 -12.34 11.48
CA SER A 16 4.92 -12.96 10.63
C SER A 16 5.57 -14.15 11.30
N VAL A 17 6.27 -14.97 10.51
CA VAL A 17 7.02 -16.12 11.05
C VAL A 17 8.05 -15.63 12.08
N TYR A 18 8.83 -14.60 11.76
CA TYR A 18 9.84 -14.11 12.71
C TYR A 18 9.25 -13.51 13.96
N THR A 19 8.18 -12.70 13.88
CA THR A 19 7.58 -12.09 15.07
C THR A 19 6.98 -13.12 16.01
N VAL A 20 6.35 -14.18 15.46
CA VAL A 20 5.84 -15.29 16.25
C VAL A 20 6.99 -16.06 16.91
N LEU A 21 7.99 -16.49 16.14
CA LEU A 21 9.10 -17.27 16.70
C LEU A 21 9.92 -16.48 17.73
N LEU A 22 10.09 -15.17 17.54
CA LEU A 22 10.79 -14.30 18.49
C LEU A 22 10.00 -14.18 19.79
N ARG A 23 8.68 -13.95 19.72
CA ARG A 23 7.80 -13.87 20.89
C ARG A 23 7.79 -15.17 21.70
N GLU A 24 7.82 -16.31 21.01
CA GLU A 24 7.81 -17.65 21.61
C GLU A 24 9.23 -18.11 22.05
N GLY A 25 10.25 -17.25 21.92
CA GLY A 25 11.63 -17.54 22.33
C GLY A 25 12.30 -18.66 21.53
N LYS A 26 11.85 -18.90 20.29
CA LYS A 26 12.35 -19.96 19.40
C LYS A 26 13.52 -19.53 18.53
N ILE A 27 13.67 -18.23 18.32
CA ILE A 27 14.80 -17.61 17.64
C ILE A 27 15.41 -16.55 18.54
N PRO A 28 16.72 -16.31 18.45
CA PRO A 28 17.33 -15.16 19.10
C PRO A 28 16.90 -13.86 18.41
N ASP A 29 17.12 -12.71 19.06
CA ASP A 29 16.92 -11.41 18.42
C ASP A 29 17.84 -11.31 17.19
N PRO A 30 17.28 -11.19 15.96
CA PRO A 30 18.08 -11.15 14.74
C PRO A 30 18.95 -9.89 14.64
N PHE A 31 18.66 -8.84 15.40
CA PHE A 31 19.42 -7.60 15.40
C PHE A 31 20.65 -7.63 16.31
N TYR A 32 20.86 -8.72 17.06
CA TYR A 32 22.00 -8.87 17.96
C TYR A 32 23.15 -9.67 17.32
N GLY A 33 24.35 -9.07 17.27
CA GLY A 33 25.58 -9.75 16.87
C GLY A 33 25.50 -10.33 15.46
N LEU A 34 25.65 -11.65 15.32
CA LEU A 34 25.61 -12.37 14.04
C LEU A 34 24.33 -13.23 13.89
N ASN A 35 23.29 -12.93 14.68
CA ASN A 35 22.06 -13.73 14.69
C ASN A 35 21.24 -13.63 13.40
N GLU A 36 21.44 -12.57 12.60
CA GLU A 36 20.84 -12.42 11.27
C GLU A 36 21.03 -13.69 10.42
N PHE A 37 22.27 -14.17 10.29
CA PHE A 37 22.61 -15.27 9.39
C PHE A 37 21.82 -16.56 9.67
N PRO A 38 21.80 -17.11 10.91
CA PRO A 38 20.99 -18.30 11.19
C PRO A 38 19.48 -18.04 11.16
N VAL A 39 19.00 -16.83 11.50
CA VAL A 39 17.56 -16.51 11.43
C VAL A 39 17.06 -16.42 9.99
N ARG A 40 17.86 -15.83 9.10
CA ARG A 40 17.56 -15.73 7.66
C ARG A 40 17.23 -17.07 7.03
N GLU A 41 17.98 -18.13 7.38
CA GLU A 41 17.79 -19.47 6.82
C GLU A 41 16.40 -20.06 7.10
N LEU A 42 15.68 -19.56 8.11
CA LEU A 42 14.32 -19.99 8.38
C LEU A 42 13.36 -19.63 7.25
N SER A 43 13.62 -18.52 6.55
CA SER A 43 12.83 -18.08 5.39
C SER A 43 13.06 -18.90 4.13
N ARG A 44 13.90 -19.96 4.19
CA ARG A 44 13.98 -21.00 3.15
C ARG A 44 12.87 -22.04 3.25
N ASN A 45 12.17 -22.09 4.39
CA ASN A 45 11.04 -22.99 4.62
C ASN A 45 9.73 -22.30 4.29
N ASP A 46 8.73 -23.10 3.94
CA ASP A 46 7.36 -22.62 3.78
C ASP A 46 6.72 -22.45 5.16
N SER A 47 5.64 -21.65 5.22
CA SER A 47 4.87 -21.46 6.45
C SER A 47 3.38 -21.67 6.23
N VAL A 48 2.67 -21.98 7.32
CA VAL A 48 1.23 -22.22 7.28
C VAL A 48 0.57 -21.43 8.40
N PHE A 49 -0.36 -20.55 8.03
CA PHE A 49 -1.29 -19.90 8.96
C PHE A 49 -2.64 -20.59 8.84
N PHE A 50 -3.28 -20.90 9.98
CA PHE A 50 -4.59 -21.50 9.95
C PHE A 50 -5.45 -21.03 11.11
N THR A 51 -6.77 -21.01 10.88
CA THR A 51 -7.76 -20.67 11.89
C THR A 51 -9.09 -21.35 11.55
N SER A 52 -10.06 -21.24 12.45
CA SER A 52 -11.44 -21.57 12.17
C SER A 52 -12.33 -20.35 12.33
N PHE A 53 -13.41 -20.31 11.55
CA PHE A 53 -14.41 -19.25 11.61
C PHE A 53 -15.80 -19.86 11.47
N HIS A 54 -16.81 -19.14 11.95
CA HIS A 54 -18.19 -19.60 11.92
C HIS A 54 -18.97 -18.83 10.85
N LEU A 55 -19.81 -19.53 10.10
CA LEU A 55 -20.76 -18.95 9.15
C LEU A 55 -22.18 -19.35 9.52
N THR A 56 -23.06 -18.37 9.55
CA THR A 56 -24.50 -18.58 9.68
C THR A 56 -25.10 -19.03 8.35
N GLY A 57 -26.24 -19.72 8.41
CA GLY A 57 -27.00 -20.08 7.21
C GLY A 57 -27.46 -18.87 6.38
N ASP A 58 -27.57 -17.68 6.98
CA ASP A 58 -27.97 -16.47 6.25
C ASP A 58 -26.79 -15.80 5.53
N GLU A 59 -25.57 -15.85 6.07
CA GLU A 59 -24.36 -15.40 5.36
C GLU A 59 -24.09 -16.27 4.13
N LEU A 60 -24.32 -17.58 4.21
CA LEU A 60 -24.09 -18.52 3.11
C LEU A 60 -25.10 -18.42 1.96
N LYS A 61 -26.27 -17.80 2.22
CA LYS A 61 -27.28 -17.57 1.19
C LYS A 61 -27.01 -16.30 0.39
N ARG A 62 -26.06 -15.46 0.83
CA ARG A 62 -25.69 -14.25 0.12
C ARG A 62 -25.11 -14.58 -1.24
N GLU A 63 -25.35 -13.72 -2.23
CA GLU A 63 -24.86 -13.89 -3.60
C GLU A 63 -23.32 -13.95 -3.65
N HIS A 64 -22.66 -13.10 -2.86
CA HIS A 64 -21.22 -13.03 -2.75
C HIS A 64 -20.77 -13.37 -1.33
N LEU A 65 -19.79 -14.28 -1.22
CA LEU A 65 -19.13 -14.61 0.04
C LEU A 65 -17.62 -14.55 -0.16
N ILE A 66 -17.04 -13.39 0.16
CA ILE A 66 -15.64 -13.09 -0.14
C ILE A 66 -14.80 -13.10 1.13
N LEU A 67 -13.65 -13.76 1.07
CA LEU A 67 -12.58 -13.61 2.05
C LEU A 67 -11.54 -12.62 1.51
N ARG A 68 -11.47 -11.44 2.12
CA ARG A 68 -10.55 -10.37 1.76
C ARG A 68 -9.33 -10.36 2.66
N PHE A 69 -8.15 -10.35 2.06
CA PHE A 69 -6.87 -10.10 2.71
C PHE A 69 -6.30 -8.77 2.25
N ASP A 70 -6.00 -7.87 3.19
CA ASP A 70 -5.44 -6.56 2.84
C ASP A 70 -3.94 -6.61 2.55
N CYS A 71 -3.25 -7.68 2.99
CA CYS A 71 -1.85 -7.95 2.67
C CYS A 71 -1.48 -9.38 3.05
N ILE A 72 -1.04 -10.18 2.07
CA ILE A 72 -0.35 -11.45 2.30
C ILE A 72 1.07 -11.29 1.79
N ASP A 73 2.07 -11.58 2.61
CA ASP A 73 3.48 -11.53 2.25
C ASP A 73 4.04 -12.96 2.09
N THR A 74 4.26 -13.47 0.88
CA THR A 74 3.87 -12.88 -0.42
C THR A 74 3.20 -13.94 -1.29
N ILE A 75 3.94 -15.00 -1.63
CA ILE A 75 3.45 -16.07 -2.48
C ILE A 75 2.64 -17.03 -1.62
N ALA A 76 1.32 -17.06 -1.78
CA ALA A 76 0.47 -17.83 -0.91
C ALA A 76 -0.69 -18.52 -1.62
N THR A 77 -1.04 -19.72 -1.18
CA THR A 77 -2.26 -20.42 -1.60
C THR A 77 -3.24 -20.47 -0.43
N VAL A 78 -4.46 -20.00 -0.67
CA VAL A 78 -5.52 -19.92 0.34
C VAL A 78 -6.48 -21.10 0.17
N PHE A 79 -6.81 -21.76 1.28
CA PHE A 79 -7.72 -22.90 1.34
C PHE A 79 -8.84 -22.67 2.35
N VAL A 80 -10.06 -23.00 1.95
CA VAL A 80 -11.24 -23.07 2.84
C VAL A 80 -11.76 -24.50 2.86
N ASN A 81 -11.90 -25.08 4.05
CA ASN A 81 -12.32 -26.48 4.23
C ASN A 81 -11.49 -27.49 3.41
N GLY A 82 -10.20 -27.18 3.19
CA GLY A 82 -9.28 -28.00 2.38
C GLY A 82 -9.37 -27.77 0.87
N VAL A 83 -10.30 -26.96 0.37
CA VAL A 83 -10.45 -26.61 -1.04
C VAL A 83 -9.64 -25.34 -1.34
N PRO A 84 -8.77 -25.32 -2.37
CA PRO A 84 -8.06 -24.10 -2.76
C PRO A 84 -9.03 -23.06 -3.34
N VAL A 85 -9.02 -21.85 -2.79
CA VAL A 85 -9.91 -20.75 -3.21
C VAL A 85 -9.19 -19.67 -4.01
N GLY A 86 -7.86 -19.62 -3.95
CA GLY A 86 -7.07 -18.71 -4.77
C GLY A 86 -5.60 -18.63 -4.36
N ARG A 87 -4.85 -17.82 -5.10
CA ARG A 87 -3.41 -17.59 -4.90
C ARG A 87 -3.12 -16.09 -4.85
N ALA A 88 -2.22 -15.69 -3.96
CA ALA A 88 -1.65 -14.35 -3.87
C ALA A 88 -0.17 -14.39 -4.26
N ASP A 89 0.33 -13.34 -4.89
CA ASP A 89 1.74 -13.22 -5.34
C ASP A 89 2.33 -11.80 -5.20
N ASN A 90 1.61 -10.90 -4.52
CA ASN A 90 1.98 -9.50 -4.39
C ASN A 90 1.61 -8.99 -2.98
N MET A 91 2.64 -8.63 -2.22
CA MET A 91 2.53 -8.09 -0.87
C MET A 91 1.80 -6.75 -0.83
N PHE A 92 1.84 -6.00 -1.93
CA PHE A 92 1.35 -4.63 -2.00
C PHE A 92 -0.08 -4.51 -2.52
N ALA A 93 -0.76 -5.63 -2.76
CA ALA A 93 -2.13 -5.68 -3.22
C ALA A 93 -3.05 -6.31 -2.18
N ALA A 94 -4.31 -5.87 -2.16
CA ALA A 94 -5.38 -6.60 -1.51
C ALA A 94 -5.86 -7.77 -2.39
N TRP A 95 -6.34 -8.83 -1.75
CA TRP A 95 -6.77 -10.07 -2.39
C TRP A 95 -8.18 -10.45 -1.92
N ASP A 96 -9.12 -10.49 -2.85
CA ASP A 96 -10.51 -10.90 -2.62
C ASP A 96 -10.70 -12.30 -3.22
N PHE A 97 -11.02 -13.29 -2.38
CA PHE A 97 -11.30 -14.67 -2.81
C PHE A 97 -12.77 -15.01 -2.59
N GLU A 98 -13.48 -15.41 -3.65
CA GLU A 98 -14.82 -15.97 -3.52
C GLU A 98 -14.73 -17.36 -2.86
N ILE A 99 -15.46 -17.56 -1.76
CA ILE A 99 -15.38 -18.78 -0.96
C ILE A 99 -16.70 -19.55 -0.87
N GLY A 100 -17.79 -19.03 -1.44
CA GLY A 100 -19.12 -19.65 -1.35
C GLY A 100 -19.16 -21.12 -1.77
N PHE A 101 -18.36 -21.50 -2.78
CA PHE A 101 -18.28 -22.89 -3.27
C PHE A 101 -17.55 -23.86 -2.34
N ALA A 102 -16.74 -23.35 -1.40
CA ALA A 102 -15.95 -24.15 -0.46
C ALA A 102 -16.48 -24.06 0.98
N ALA A 103 -17.24 -23.01 1.29
CA ALA A 103 -17.80 -22.73 2.59
C ALA A 103 -19.01 -23.63 2.95
N ARG A 104 -19.30 -23.75 4.25
CA ARG A 104 -20.45 -24.51 4.77
C ARG A 104 -21.03 -23.84 6.01
N GLU A 105 -22.26 -24.19 6.37
CA GLU A 105 -22.89 -23.69 7.60
C GLU A 105 -22.16 -24.20 8.83
N GLY A 106 -21.99 -23.32 9.82
CA GLY A 106 -21.26 -23.61 11.04
C GLY A 106 -19.76 -23.38 10.91
N THR A 107 -18.96 -24.29 11.47
CA THR A 107 -17.50 -24.12 11.55
C THR A 107 -16.80 -24.46 10.24
N ASN A 108 -16.04 -23.49 9.73
CA ASN A 108 -15.17 -23.56 8.57
C ASN A 108 -13.71 -23.49 9.00
N THR A 109 -12.82 -24.11 8.22
CA THR A 109 -11.37 -23.96 8.41
C THR A 109 -10.78 -23.08 7.32
N LEU A 110 -9.90 -22.17 7.72
CA LEU A 110 -9.06 -21.38 6.83
C LEU A 110 -7.61 -21.83 6.99
N ARG A 111 -6.93 -22.09 5.88
CA ARG A 111 -5.50 -22.38 5.84
C ARG A 111 -4.86 -21.56 4.74
N VAL A 112 -3.80 -20.83 5.06
CA VAL A 112 -2.99 -20.04 4.14
C VAL A 112 -1.59 -20.63 4.16
N GLU A 113 -1.18 -21.23 3.06
CA GLU A 113 0.19 -21.71 2.88
C GLU A 113 0.99 -20.64 2.16
N ILE A 114 2.11 -20.24 2.73
CA ILE A 114 2.98 -19.19 2.19
C ILE A 114 4.32 -19.84 1.83
N ASP A 115 4.66 -19.77 0.55
CA ASP A 115 5.91 -20.31 -0.01
C ASP A 115 7.10 -19.46 0.44
N SER A 116 8.25 -20.11 0.65
CA SER A 116 9.50 -19.44 1.00
C SER A 116 9.86 -18.30 0.02
N PRO A 117 10.00 -17.05 0.51
CA PRO A 117 10.39 -15.94 -0.35
C PRO A 117 11.82 -16.09 -0.90
N ILE A 118 12.75 -16.66 -0.11
CA ILE A 118 14.13 -16.89 -0.56
C ILE A 118 14.15 -17.89 -1.72
N ARG A 119 13.51 -19.05 -1.53
CA ARG A 119 13.53 -20.11 -2.54
C ARG A 119 12.85 -19.64 -3.83
N CYS A 120 11.68 -19.00 -3.73
CA CYS A 120 10.99 -18.47 -4.89
C CYS A 120 11.80 -17.40 -5.64
N ALA A 121 12.49 -16.51 -4.93
CA ALA A 121 13.34 -15.49 -5.54
C ALA A 121 14.56 -16.10 -6.26
N GLU A 122 15.25 -17.04 -5.62
CA GLU A 122 16.42 -17.73 -6.18
C GLU A 122 16.04 -18.57 -7.42
N GLU A 123 14.94 -19.33 -7.35
CA GLU A 123 14.42 -20.13 -8.46
C GLU A 123 14.01 -19.26 -9.66
N ALA A 124 13.36 -18.11 -9.41
CA ALA A 124 12.99 -17.17 -10.46
C ALA A 124 14.23 -16.53 -11.12
N GLN A 125 15.25 -16.17 -10.33
CA GLN A 125 16.51 -15.64 -10.84
C GLN A 125 17.30 -16.68 -11.64
N ASP A 126 17.24 -17.96 -11.27
CA ASP A 126 17.82 -19.06 -12.05
C ASP A 126 17.13 -19.25 -13.40
N ALA A 127 15.81 -19.07 -13.43
CA ALA A 127 15.00 -19.22 -14.64
C ALA A 127 15.14 -18.02 -15.61
N ASP A 128 15.21 -16.80 -15.09
CA ASP A 128 15.35 -15.56 -15.86
C ASP A 128 16.28 -14.60 -15.12
N HIS A 129 17.55 -14.59 -15.48
CA HIS A 129 18.52 -13.74 -14.81
C HIS A 129 18.29 -12.26 -15.13
N LEU A 130 17.86 -11.50 -14.13
CA LEU A 130 17.73 -10.04 -14.19
C LEU A 130 18.81 -9.35 -13.35
N TRP A 131 19.20 -8.15 -13.76
CA TRP A 131 20.13 -7.36 -12.97
C TRP A 131 19.45 -6.81 -11.71
N GLY A 132 20.19 -6.83 -10.60
CA GLY A 132 19.84 -6.22 -9.33
C GLY A 132 21.12 -5.83 -8.57
N GLN A 133 20.96 -5.44 -7.31
CA GLN A 133 22.06 -5.05 -6.45
C GLN A 133 22.95 -6.24 -6.08
N GLU A 134 24.18 -5.97 -5.63
CA GLU A 134 25.13 -7.01 -5.24
C GLU A 134 24.62 -7.84 -4.04
N GLU A 135 24.88 -9.14 -4.05
CA GLU A 135 24.28 -10.11 -3.11
C GLU A 135 24.68 -9.91 -1.64
N TRP A 136 25.81 -9.25 -1.37
CA TRP A 136 26.19 -8.87 0.00
C TRP A 136 25.27 -7.78 0.57
N MET A 137 24.66 -6.98 -0.31
CA MET A 137 23.75 -5.91 0.06
C MET A 137 22.30 -6.41 0.05
N THR A 138 21.83 -6.92 -1.09
CA THR A 138 20.45 -7.39 -1.25
C THR A 138 20.46 -8.78 -1.84
N MET A 139 19.75 -9.71 -1.19
CA MET A 139 19.74 -11.12 -1.60
C MET A 139 19.31 -11.28 -3.06
N ARG A 140 19.95 -12.26 -3.70
CA ARG A 140 19.71 -12.66 -5.08
C ARG A 140 18.22 -12.88 -5.38
N GLY A 141 17.75 -12.31 -6.49
CA GLY A 141 16.42 -12.57 -7.04
C GLY A 141 15.27 -11.75 -6.44
N TYR A 142 15.54 -10.84 -5.50
CA TYR A 142 14.53 -10.02 -4.82
C TYR A 142 13.55 -9.31 -5.77
N GLN A 143 14.02 -8.88 -6.94
CA GLN A 143 13.26 -8.15 -7.95
C GLN A 143 12.22 -9.01 -8.69
N HIS A 144 12.29 -10.34 -8.57
CA HIS A 144 11.29 -11.24 -9.14
C HIS A 144 10.00 -11.31 -8.32
N LEU A 145 10.02 -10.81 -7.08
CA LEU A 145 8.87 -10.83 -6.18
C LEU A 145 8.37 -9.40 -5.94
N ARG A 146 7.05 -9.21 -5.96
CA ARG A 146 6.42 -7.96 -5.51
C ARG A 146 6.30 -7.98 -3.99
N LYS A 147 7.44 -7.74 -3.34
CA LYS A 147 7.67 -7.79 -1.89
C LYS A 147 8.59 -6.64 -1.50
N ALA A 148 8.50 -6.18 -0.24
CA ALA A 148 9.37 -5.13 0.27
C ALA A 148 10.86 -5.50 0.10
N HIS A 149 11.56 -4.79 -0.79
CA HIS A 149 12.92 -5.13 -1.21
C HIS A 149 13.90 -5.09 -0.03
N CYS A 150 13.74 -4.12 0.87
CA CYS A 150 14.61 -3.98 2.04
C CYS A 150 14.59 -5.20 2.98
N MET A 151 13.57 -6.07 2.90
CA MET A 151 13.56 -7.32 3.65
C MET A 151 14.63 -8.29 3.13
N PHE A 152 14.98 -8.23 1.85
CA PHE A 152 16.10 -8.98 1.28
C PHE A 152 17.46 -8.32 1.61
N GLY A 153 17.49 -7.27 2.44
CA GLY A 153 18.67 -6.51 2.79
C GLY A 153 18.87 -5.27 1.93
N TRP A 154 19.61 -4.33 2.50
CA TRP A 154 20.07 -3.11 1.84
C TRP A 154 21.40 -2.65 2.47
N ASP A 155 22.06 -1.62 1.96
CA ASP A 155 23.32 -1.11 2.55
C ASP A 155 23.17 -0.60 4.00
N TRP A 156 21.93 -0.46 4.48
CA TRP A 156 21.58 -0.06 5.84
C TRP A 156 20.76 -1.10 6.62
N GLY A 157 20.38 -2.24 6.02
CA GLY A 157 19.38 -3.16 6.59
C GLY A 157 19.73 -4.65 6.45
N PRO A 158 19.36 -5.49 7.44
CA PRO A 158 19.66 -6.92 7.41
C PRO A 158 18.83 -7.68 6.36
N GLN A 159 19.35 -8.84 5.95
CA GLN A 159 18.70 -9.79 5.05
C GLN A 159 17.74 -10.70 5.82
N LEU A 160 16.53 -10.21 6.06
CA LEU A 160 15.46 -10.89 6.80
C LEU A 160 14.17 -10.94 5.97
N PRO A 161 14.11 -11.72 4.87
CA PRO A 161 12.93 -11.85 4.02
C PRO A 161 11.86 -12.68 4.76
N ASP A 162 11.14 -12.04 5.68
CA ASP A 162 10.08 -12.62 6.49
C ASP A 162 8.87 -13.02 5.62
N MET A 163 7.86 -13.65 6.20
CA MET A 163 6.61 -14.00 5.52
C MET A 163 5.44 -14.04 6.52
N GLY A 164 4.23 -13.73 6.07
CA GLY A 164 3.07 -13.71 6.95
C GLY A 164 1.83 -13.00 6.40
N ILE A 165 0.93 -12.64 7.32
CA ILE A 165 -0.30 -11.90 7.02
C ILE A 165 -0.23 -10.59 7.80
N TYR A 166 0.07 -9.49 7.09
CA TYR A 166 0.46 -8.21 7.71
C TYR A 166 -0.66 -7.20 7.84
N ARG A 167 -1.81 -7.42 7.23
CA ARG A 167 -2.98 -6.55 7.37
C ARG A 167 -4.24 -7.38 7.60
N GLY A 168 -5.36 -6.68 7.75
CA GLY A 168 -6.63 -7.27 8.12
C GLY A 168 -7.11 -8.37 7.18
N VAL A 169 -7.85 -9.33 7.76
CA VAL A 169 -8.60 -10.35 7.04
C VAL A 169 -10.07 -10.15 7.36
N ARG A 170 -10.91 -10.07 6.34
CA ARG A 170 -12.34 -9.74 6.46
C ARG A 170 -13.18 -10.71 5.67
N LEU A 171 -14.30 -11.12 6.25
CA LEU A 171 -15.36 -11.83 5.55
C LEU A 171 -16.39 -10.80 5.08
N LEU A 172 -16.74 -10.85 3.79
CA LEU A 172 -17.68 -9.94 3.16
C LEU A 172 -18.81 -10.79 2.58
N ALA A 173 -20.01 -10.65 3.12
CA ALA A 173 -21.21 -11.35 2.67
C ALA A 173 -22.28 -10.34 2.27
N TYR A 174 -22.66 -10.30 0.99
CA TYR A 174 -23.61 -9.30 0.47
C TYR A 174 -24.36 -9.81 -0.77
N ASP A 175 -25.49 -9.17 -1.07
CA ASP A 175 -26.31 -9.43 -2.27
C ASP A 175 -26.18 -8.26 -3.25
N GLY A 176 -26.17 -8.55 -4.55
CA GLY A 176 -26.04 -7.52 -5.58
C GLY A 176 -24.75 -6.70 -5.45
N ALA A 177 -24.90 -5.40 -5.22
CA ALA A 177 -23.78 -4.45 -5.24
C ALA A 177 -23.29 -4.04 -3.85
N ARG A 178 -22.01 -3.71 -3.76
CA ARG A 178 -21.36 -3.10 -2.59
C ARG A 178 -20.64 -1.82 -2.99
N LEU A 179 -20.68 -0.80 -2.13
CA LEU A 179 -19.83 0.38 -2.25
C LEU A 179 -18.37 -0.02 -2.06
N GLU A 180 -17.57 0.07 -3.13
CA GLU A 180 -16.17 -0.35 -3.12
C GLU A 180 -15.22 0.79 -2.77
N ASP A 181 -15.43 1.95 -3.38
CA ASP A 181 -14.62 3.14 -3.15
C ASP A 181 -15.41 4.40 -3.54
N PHE A 182 -14.88 5.57 -3.21
CA PHE A 182 -15.30 6.82 -3.83
C PHE A 182 -14.14 7.79 -4.03
N LEU A 183 -14.25 8.60 -5.09
CA LEU A 183 -13.32 9.66 -5.45
C LEU A 183 -13.91 11.02 -5.08
N VAL A 184 -13.10 11.90 -4.50
CA VAL A 184 -13.44 13.31 -4.28
C VAL A 184 -12.50 14.18 -5.10
N LEU A 185 -13.03 14.81 -6.15
CA LEU A 185 -12.31 15.79 -6.94
C LEU A 185 -12.60 17.20 -6.42
N GLN A 186 -11.58 18.06 -6.47
CA GLN A 186 -11.66 19.45 -6.04
C GLN A 186 -11.42 20.37 -7.23
N HIS A 187 -12.33 21.30 -7.47
CA HIS A 187 -12.17 22.36 -8.44
C HIS A 187 -12.14 23.71 -7.71
N HIS A 188 -10.94 24.28 -7.57
CA HIS A 188 -10.70 25.56 -6.90
C HIS A 188 -10.97 26.70 -7.87
N ARG A 189 -11.97 27.52 -7.57
CA ARG A 189 -12.46 28.60 -8.45
C ARG A 189 -11.73 29.92 -8.19
N LYS A 190 -11.80 30.83 -9.16
CA LYS A 190 -11.12 32.14 -9.09
C LYS A 190 -11.71 33.08 -8.03
N ASP A 191 -12.95 32.86 -7.63
CA ASP A 191 -13.62 33.62 -6.56
C ASP A 191 -13.21 33.13 -5.15
N GLY A 192 -12.40 32.08 -5.06
CA GLY A 192 -11.93 31.49 -3.80
C GLY A 192 -12.79 30.34 -3.29
N SER A 193 -13.93 30.03 -3.93
CA SER A 193 -14.76 28.89 -3.58
C SER A 193 -14.18 27.57 -4.11
N VAL A 194 -14.54 26.45 -3.49
CA VAL A 194 -14.14 25.11 -3.93
C VAL A 194 -15.37 24.26 -4.22
N GLU A 195 -15.44 23.76 -5.45
CA GLU A 195 -16.42 22.78 -5.86
C GLU A 195 -15.87 21.37 -5.63
N LEU A 196 -16.62 20.56 -4.88
CA LEU A 196 -16.31 19.15 -4.68
C LEU A 196 -17.20 18.30 -5.57
N THR A 197 -16.61 17.36 -6.31
CA THR A 197 -17.34 16.33 -7.03
C THR A 197 -17.02 14.98 -6.43
N VAL A 198 -18.04 14.31 -5.89
CA VAL A 198 -17.92 12.98 -5.30
C VAL A 198 -18.45 11.97 -6.31
N THR A 199 -17.67 10.93 -6.62
CA THR A 199 -18.09 9.82 -7.49
C THR A 199 -17.86 8.50 -6.76
N ALA A 200 -18.94 7.77 -6.52
CA ALA A 200 -18.94 6.45 -5.88
C ALA A 200 -18.73 5.34 -6.92
N GLU A 201 -18.03 4.28 -6.52
CA GLU A 201 -17.76 3.08 -7.31
C GLU A 201 -18.36 1.87 -6.60
N PHE A 202 -19.06 1.03 -7.35
CA PHE A 202 -19.78 -0.13 -6.85
C PHE A 202 -19.28 -1.41 -7.52
N SER A 203 -19.37 -2.53 -6.80
CA SER A 203 -18.79 -3.81 -7.22
C SER A 203 -19.38 -4.42 -8.49
N ASP A 204 -20.60 -4.01 -8.87
CA ASP A 204 -21.28 -4.42 -10.10
C ASP A 204 -20.98 -3.49 -11.29
N GLY A 205 -20.22 -2.42 -11.07
CA GLY A 205 -19.91 -1.39 -12.06
C GLY A 205 -21.11 -0.49 -12.43
N VAL A 206 -22.23 -0.57 -11.70
CA VAL A 206 -23.43 0.23 -11.95
C VAL A 206 -23.54 1.34 -10.91
N PRO A 207 -23.91 2.58 -11.29
CA PRO A 207 -24.13 3.64 -10.31
C PRO A 207 -25.38 3.39 -9.46
N HIS A 208 -25.26 3.58 -8.15
CA HIS A 208 -26.37 3.53 -7.19
C HIS A 208 -26.63 4.91 -6.55
N ASN A 209 -27.80 5.06 -5.94
CA ASN A 209 -28.21 6.28 -5.25
C ASN A 209 -27.98 6.21 -3.74
N GLY A 210 -27.96 7.35 -3.08
CA GLY A 210 -27.68 7.44 -1.65
C GLY A 210 -27.59 8.88 -1.16
N VAL A 211 -26.81 9.10 -0.11
CA VAL A 211 -26.54 10.43 0.46
C VAL A 211 -25.03 10.60 0.65
N VAL A 212 -24.53 11.78 0.32
CA VAL A 212 -23.17 12.20 0.65
C VAL A 212 -23.26 13.32 1.67
N SER A 213 -22.43 13.24 2.70
CA SER A 213 -22.29 14.25 3.75
C SER A 213 -20.86 14.80 3.74
N VAL A 214 -20.71 16.11 3.77
CA VAL A 214 -19.44 16.81 3.93
C VAL A 214 -19.47 17.58 5.24
N LYS A 215 -18.61 17.19 6.18
CA LYS A 215 -18.43 17.84 7.46
C LYS A 215 -17.18 18.71 7.44
N ASP A 216 -17.31 19.97 7.82
CA ASP A 216 -16.19 20.89 7.96
C ASP A 216 -15.45 20.72 9.30
N PRO A 217 -14.22 21.26 9.45
CA PRO A 217 -13.46 21.07 10.68
C PRO A 217 -14.01 21.84 11.90
N ASP A 218 -14.99 22.74 11.75
CA ASP A 218 -15.69 23.44 12.86
C ASP A 218 -16.99 22.73 13.26
N GLY A 219 -17.35 21.64 12.56
CA GLY A 219 -18.51 20.82 12.83
C GLY A 219 -19.75 21.16 12.02
N GLY A 220 -19.68 22.12 11.08
CA GLY A 220 -20.74 22.34 10.10
C GLY A 220 -20.86 21.14 9.14
N GLN A 221 -22.07 20.89 8.65
CA GLN A 221 -22.36 19.75 7.78
C GLN A 221 -23.25 20.18 6.61
N MET A 222 -22.95 19.63 5.44
CA MET A 222 -23.75 19.75 4.23
C MET A 222 -24.06 18.35 3.70
N ASP A 223 -25.31 18.11 3.31
CA ASP A 223 -25.74 16.85 2.72
C ASP A 223 -26.24 17.09 1.29
N ALA A 224 -25.94 16.16 0.40
CA ALA A 224 -26.46 16.13 -0.96
C ALA A 224 -26.86 14.70 -1.35
N PRO A 225 -27.88 14.52 -2.20
CA PRO A 225 -28.19 13.21 -2.74
C PRO A 225 -27.02 12.72 -3.60
N LEU A 226 -26.61 11.46 -3.39
CA LEU A 226 -25.84 10.71 -4.37
C LEU A 226 -26.83 10.27 -5.45
N ALA A 227 -26.78 10.91 -6.61
CA ALA A 227 -27.64 10.61 -7.75
C ALA A 227 -26.78 10.07 -8.89
N ASP A 228 -27.13 8.89 -9.41
CA ASP A 228 -26.35 8.22 -10.46
C ASP A 228 -24.86 8.08 -10.06
N GLY A 229 -24.63 7.67 -8.81
CA GLY A 229 -23.29 7.52 -8.24
C GLY A 229 -22.51 8.81 -8.04
N LYS A 230 -23.12 10.00 -8.18
CA LYS A 230 -22.44 11.29 -8.09
C LYS A 230 -23.13 12.28 -7.15
N ALA A 231 -22.33 13.10 -6.49
CA ALA A 231 -22.80 14.24 -5.72
C ALA A 231 -21.87 15.45 -5.93
N SER A 232 -22.35 16.66 -5.67
CA SER A 232 -21.54 17.87 -5.77
C SER A 232 -21.85 18.85 -4.65
N PHE A 233 -20.81 19.54 -4.18
CA PHE A 233 -20.88 20.51 -3.08
C PHE A 233 -20.16 21.79 -3.47
N MET A 234 -20.66 22.92 -2.98
CA MET A 234 -19.95 24.20 -3.04
C MET A 234 -19.48 24.60 -1.64
N VAL A 235 -18.18 24.80 -1.48
CA VAL A 235 -17.59 25.38 -0.28
C VAL A 235 -17.24 26.83 -0.58
N GLU A 236 -18.12 27.76 -0.22
CA GLU A 236 -18.01 29.19 -0.58
C GLU A 236 -16.84 29.89 0.12
N SER A 237 -16.49 29.46 1.34
CA SER A 237 -15.39 30.03 2.13
C SER A 237 -14.54 28.90 2.70
N PRO A 238 -13.75 28.22 1.84
CA PRO A 238 -13.01 27.03 2.24
C PRO A 238 -11.87 27.39 3.19
N ARG A 239 -11.63 26.55 4.19
CA ARG A 239 -10.37 26.56 4.93
C ARG A 239 -9.39 25.65 4.21
N LEU A 240 -8.35 26.24 3.64
CA LEU A 240 -7.36 25.52 2.85
C LEU A 240 -6.35 24.80 3.75
N TRP A 241 -6.00 23.58 3.36
CA TRP A 241 -4.92 22.81 3.95
C TRP A 241 -3.56 23.35 3.47
N TRP A 242 -2.62 23.53 4.41
CA TRP A 242 -1.27 24.01 4.14
C TRP A 242 -0.20 23.07 4.70
N PRO A 243 0.97 22.99 4.04
CA PRO A 243 2.11 22.29 4.62
C PRO A 243 2.65 23.00 5.87
N HIS A 244 3.40 22.25 6.67
CA HIS A 244 4.00 22.72 7.90
C HIS A 244 4.82 23.98 7.67
N GLY A 245 4.60 25.00 8.52
CA GLY A 245 5.24 26.31 8.42
C GLY A 245 4.58 27.31 7.46
N TYR A 246 3.53 26.93 6.72
CA TYR A 246 2.82 27.81 5.78
C TYR A 246 1.37 28.13 6.17
N GLY A 247 0.81 27.42 7.15
CA GLY A 247 -0.55 27.62 7.64
C GLY A 247 -1.03 26.44 8.46
N GLU A 248 -2.33 26.41 8.73
CA GLU A 248 -3.02 25.32 9.44
C GLU A 248 -3.36 24.15 8.50
N GLN A 249 -3.74 23.01 9.08
CA GLN A 249 -4.09 21.76 8.39
C GLN A 249 -5.58 21.41 8.54
N PRO A 250 -6.56 22.25 8.12
CA PRO A 250 -7.97 21.91 8.21
C PRO A 250 -8.30 20.66 7.40
N LEU A 251 -8.96 19.70 8.06
CA LEU A 251 -9.45 18.46 7.47
C LEU A 251 -10.98 18.40 7.50
N TYR A 252 -11.57 18.16 6.33
CA TYR A 252 -12.99 17.88 6.16
C TYR A 252 -13.21 16.37 6.14
N THR A 253 -14.40 15.93 6.52
CA THR A 253 -14.80 14.52 6.43
C THR A 253 -15.90 14.38 5.38
N VAL A 254 -15.70 13.47 4.42
CA VAL A 254 -16.70 13.11 3.41
C VAL A 254 -17.17 11.69 3.69
N THR A 255 -18.48 11.53 3.86
CA THR A 255 -19.12 10.22 4.07
C THR A 255 -20.09 9.95 2.93
N VAL A 256 -19.96 8.80 2.27
CA VAL A 256 -20.91 8.31 1.27
C VAL A 256 -21.69 7.15 1.89
N CYS A 257 -23.00 7.33 2.01
CA CYS A 257 -23.93 6.32 2.48
C CYS A 257 -24.82 5.90 1.31
N ALA A 258 -24.63 4.68 0.80
CA ALA A 258 -25.36 4.13 -0.34
C ALA A 258 -26.39 3.08 0.13
N GLY A 259 -27.12 3.34 1.22
CA GLY A 259 -28.15 2.43 1.72
C GLY A 259 -27.62 1.02 2.02
N GLU A 260 -28.20 0.01 1.39
CA GLU A 260 -27.83 -1.41 1.58
C GLU A 260 -26.47 -1.77 0.99
N GLN A 261 -25.95 -0.97 0.05
CA GLN A 261 -24.62 -1.17 -0.57
C GLN A 261 -23.47 -0.83 0.40
N GLY A 262 -23.76 -0.12 1.49
CA GLY A 262 -22.80 0.20 2.56
C GLY A 262 -22.44 1.68 2.67
N GLU A 263 -21.51 1.95 3.56
CA GLU A 263 -21.03 3.29 3.90
C GLU A 263 -19.50 3.33 3.91
N GLN A 264 -18.94 4.43 3.41
CA GLN A 264 -17.51 4.71 3.50
C GLN A 264 -17.27 6.17 3.87
N THR A 265 -16.17 6.41 4.58
CA THR A 265 -15.77 7.75 5.04
C THR A 265 -14.30 8.00 4.71
N LYS A 266 -13.98 9.20 4.22
CA LYS A 266 -12.61 9.67 3.95
C LYS A 266 -12.41 11.07 4.49
N ARG A 267 -11.21 11.36 4.99
CA ARG A 267 -10.78 12.73 5.28
C ARG A 267 -10.17 13.35 4.03
N ILE A 268 -10.38 14.66 3.85
CA ILE A 268 -9.79 15.45 2.78
C ILE A 268 -9.30 16.78 3.34
N GLY A 269 -8.24 17.33 2.74
CA GLY A 269 -7.87 18.74 2.91
C GLY A 269 -8.15 19.48 1.61
N LEU A 270 -8.70 20.70 1.70
CA LEU A 270 -8.96 21.52 0.52
C LEU A 270 -7.67 22.23 0.11
N ARG A 271 -7.06 21.84 -1.01
CA ARG A 271 -5.81 22.44 -1.50
C ARG A 271 -5.59 22.18 -2.98
N THR A 272 -4.85 23.07 -3.62
CA THR A 272 -4.14 22.75 -4.86
C THR A 272 -2.72 22.35 -4.52
N LEU A 273 -2.23 21.27 -5.15
CA LEU A 273 -0.85 20.83 -5.01
C LEU A 273 -0.39 20.31 -6.39
N THR A 274 0.69 20.88 -6.89
CA THR A 274 1.32 20.45 -8.14
C THR A 274 2.84 20.59 -8.04
N VAL A 275 3.58 20.16 -9.07
CA VAL A 275 5.02 20.36 -9.19
C VAL A 275 5.28 21.27 -10.37
N SER A 276 5.95 22.39 -10.14
CA SER A 276 6.41 23.27 -11.21
C SER A 276 7.68 22.72 -11.84
N THR A 277 7.68 22.61 -13.16
CA THR A 277 8.84 22.27 -13.99
C THR A 277 9.20 23.39 -14.99
N ALA A 278 8.78 24.62 -14.67
CA ALA A 278 8.99 25.78 -15.52
C ALA A 278 10.49 26.05 -15.76
N GLN A 279 10.81 26.58 -16.94
CA GLN A 279 12.17 27.02 -17.24
C GLN A 279 12.53 28.26 -16.42
N ASP A 280 13.77 28.28 -15.94
CA ASP A 280 14.38 29.43 -15.29
C ASP A 280 15.82 29.65 -15.80
N ARG A 281 16.58 30.52 -15.14
CA ARG A 281 17.96 30.85 -15.56
C ARG A 281 18.98 29.72 -15.31
N TRP A 282 18.61 28.67 -14.58
CA TRP A 282 19.45 27.53 -14.23
C TRP A 282 19.06 26.23 -14.94
N GLY A 283 17.92 26.20 -15.63
CA GLY A 283 17.41 25.06 -16.38
C GLY A 283 15.90 24.97 -16.29
N SER A 284 15.41 23.88 -15.71
CA SER A 284 14.02 23.74 -15.28
C SER A 284 13.98 23.57 -13.76
N GLU A 285 13.12 24.32 -13.10
CA GLU A 285 12.90 24.12 -11.68
C GLU A 285 12.20 22.77 -11.40
N PHE A 286 12.23 22.30 -10.16
CA PHE A 286 11.42 21.19 -9.70
C PHE A 286 10.98 21.52 -8.28
N ALA A 287 9.78 22.10 -8.15
CA ALA A 287 9.31 22.64 -6.88
C ALA A 287 7.83 22.35 -6.66
N PHE A 288 7.47 21.89 -5.47
CA PHE A 288 6.07 21.81 -5.06
C PHE A 288 5.45 23.21 -5.06
N VAL A 289 4.22 23.30 -5.58
CA VAL A 289 3.40 24.51 -5.55
C VAL A 289 2.11 24.17 -4.83
N VAL A 290 1.95 24.70 -3.61
CA VAL A 290 0.74 24.49 -2.80
C VAL A 290 -0.03 25.80 -2.71
N ASN A 291 -1.32 25.78 -3.10
CA ASN A 291 -2.18 26.97 -3.07
C ASN A 291 -1.56 28.19 -3.77
N GLY A 292 -0.81 27.95 -4.86
CA GLY A 292 -0.11 28.98 -5.64
C GLY A 292 1.26 29.41 -5.11
N VAL A 293 1.72 28.85 -3.98
CA VAL A 293 3.00 29.20 -3.35
C VAL A 293 4.03 28.10 -3.61
N LYS A 294 5.21 28.46 -4.12
CA LYS A 294 6.35 27.55 -4.26
C LYS A 294 6.91 27.20 -2.89
N ILE A 295 6.96 25.90 -2.58
CA ILE A 295 7.44 25.37 -1.30
C ILE A 295 8.87 24.88 -1.47
N PHE A 296 9.77 25.42 -0.65
CA PHE A 296 11.08 24.81 -0.48
C PHE A 296 10.92 23.55 0.38
N ALA A 297 11.09 22.37 -0.24
CA ALA A 297 10.95 21.10 0.43
C ALA A 297 12.11 20.90 1.44
N MET A 298 11.75 20.75 2.71
CA MET A 298 12.67 20.48 3.82
C MET A 298 12.23 19.17 4.45
N GLY A 299 13.08 18.16 4.40
CA GLY A 299 12.64 16.81 4.68
C GLY A 299 13.73 15.77 4.64
N ALA A 300 13.30 14.51 4.64
CA ALA A 300 14.15 13.34 4.52
C ALA A 300 13.42 12.20 3.80
N ASP A 301 14.17 11.19 3.40
CA ASP A 301 13.66 9.90 2.97
C ASP A 301 13.19 9.07 4.18
N TYR A 302 11.94 8.59 4.09
CA TYR A 302 11.35 7.60 4.98
C TYR A 302 11.62 6.20 4.42
N ILE A 303 12.17 5.35 5.28
CA ILE A 303 12.30 3.90 5.07
C ILE A 303 11.49 3.16 6.15
N PRO A 304 11.20 1.85 5.97
CA PRO A 304 10.50 1.05 6.97
C PRO A 304 11.09 1.19 8.38
N GLU A 305 10.22 1.39 9.36
CA GLU A 305 10.63 1.64 10.75
C GLU A 305 11.23 0.41 11.44
N ASP A 306 10.99 -0.79 10.91
CA ASP A 306 11.48 -2.07 11.41
C ASP A 306 11.56 -3.09 10.27
N ASN A 307 12.56 -3.98 10.28
CA ASN A 307 12.62 -5.11 9.34
C ASN A 307 11.53 -6.15 9.64
N LEU A 308 11.09 -6.24 10.90
CA LEU A 308 9.98 -7.09 11.32
C LEU A 308 8.69 -6.26 11.33
N ILE A 309 8.11 -6.04 10.15
CA ILE A 309 7.00 -5.09 9.94
C ILE A 309 5.86 -5.20 10.97
N PRO A 310 5.40 -6.38 11.41
CA PRO A 310 4.31 -6.46 12.40
C PRO A 310 4.66 -5.88 13.80
N ARG A 311 5.92 -5.48 14.05
CA ARG A 311 6.33 -4.75 15.27
C ARG A 311 6.12 -3.24 15.18
N VAL A 312 5.83 -2.70 13.99
CA VAL A 312 5.53 -1.27 13.84
C VAL A 312 4.18 -0.98 14.48
N THR A 313 4.12 0.04 15.33
CA THR A 313 2.90 0.45 16.02
C THR A 313 2.57 1.91 15.69
N PRO A 314 1.29 2.32 15.76
CA PRO A 314 0.89 3.70 15.54
C PRO A 314 1.68 4.71 16.41
N GLU A 315 2.04 4.34 17.64
CA GLU A 315 2.80 5.20 18.56
C GLU A 315 4.26 5.40 18.12
N ARG A 316 4.86 4.38 17.51
CA ARG A 316 6.21 4.46 16.93
C ARG A 316 6.20 5.44 15.76
N THR A 317 5.27 5.26 14.83
CA THR A 317 5.08 6.14 13.68
C THR A 317 4.74 7.58 14.11
N ALA A 318 3.86 7.76 15.09
CA ALA A 318 3.54 9.09 15.64
C ALA A 318 4.76 9.78 16.27
N THR A 319 5.64 9.02 16.92
CA THR A 319 6.89 9.55 17.47
C THR A 319 7.87 9.97 16.37
N LEU A 320 7.97 9.19 15.30
CA LEU A 320 8.77 9.55 14.14
C LEU A 320 8.25 10.82 13.47
N ILE A 321 6.94 10.91 13.18
CA ILE A 321 6.33 12.10 12.56
C ILE A 321 6.51 13.33 13.44
N ARG A 322 6.30 13.21 14.76
CA ARG A 322 6.59 14.32 15.70
C ARG A 322 8.04 14.78 15.60
N SER A 323 8.99 13.87 15.49
CA SER A 323 10.41 14.22 15.35
C SER A 323 10.68 14.98 14.04
N CYS A 324 10.00 14.61 12.94
CA CYS A 324 10.07 15.36 11.68
C CYS A 324 9.55 16.80 11.83
N VAL A 325 8.41 16.98 12.49
CA VAL A 325 7.82 18.30 12.74
C VAL A 325 8.71 19.15 13.64
N GLU A 326 9.25 18.57 14.72
CA GLU A 326 10.20 19.25 15.62
C GLU A 326 11.49 19.66 14.88
N ALA A 327 11.88 18.91 13.84
CA ALA A 327 12.98 19.25 12.93
C ALA A 327 12.61 20.28 11.84
N ASN A 328 11.40 20.84 11.87
CA ASN A 328 10.84 21.78 10.88
C ASN A 328 10.71 21.19 9.47
N TYR A 329 10.52 19.88 9.36
CA TYR A 329 10.24 19.27 8.06
C TYR A 329 8.85 19.68 7.58
N ASN A 330 8.72 19.79 6.25
CA ASN A 330 7.46 19.99 5.54
C ASN A 330 7.24 18.96 4.43
N CYS A 331 8.19 18.03 4.25
CA CYS A 331 8.13 17.00 3.22
C CYS A 331 8.79 15.70 3.72
N LEU A 332 8.25 14.55 3.33
CA LEU A 332 8.86 13.23 3.49
C LEU A 332 8.77 12.47 2.16
N ARG A 333 9.85 11.78 1.79
CA ARG A 333 9.85 10.87 0.65
C ARG A 333 9.74 9.43 1.13
N VAL A 334 8.62 8.77 0.87
CA VAL A 334 8.49 7.32 1.10
C VAL A 334 9.25 6.60 -0.03
N TRP A 335 10.41 6.04 0.32
CA TRP A 335 11.35 5.47 -0.64
C TRP A 335 10.92 4.10 -1.18
N GLY A 336 11.15 3.87 -2.48
CA GLY A 336 10.59 2.77 -3.26
C GLY A 336 11.10 1.35 -2.99
N GLY A 337 12.12 1.11 -2.15
CA GLY A 337 12.47 -0.28 -1.78
C GLY A 337 11.89 -0.73 -0.45
N GLY A 338 11.04 0.09 0.18
CA GLY A 338 10.29 -0.26 1.37
C GLY A 338 8.97 -0.96 1.05
N TYR A 339 7.91 -0.53 1.74
CA TYR A 339 6.52 -0.88 1.45
C TYR A 339 5.67 0.39 1.50
N TYR A 340 4.46 0.36 0.92
CA TYR A 340 3.50 1.45 1.11
C TYR A 340 3.07 1.47 2.59
N PRO A 341 3.34 2.54 3.35
CA PRO A 341 3.06 2.58 4.78
C PRO A 341 1.57 2.39 5.12
N ASP A 342 1.29 2.14 6.39
CA ASP A 342 -0.09 2.06 6.89
C ASP A 342 -0.77 3.43 6.81
N ASP A 343 -2.10 3.43 6.74
CA ASP A 343 -2.91 4.65 6.61
C ASP A 343 -2.59 5.66 7.72
N ALA A 344 -2.23 5.16 8.92
CA ALA A 344 -1.81 5.98 10.06
C ALA A 344 -0.64 6.93 9.74
N LEU A 345 0.33 6.54 8.89
CA LEU A 345 1.42 7.44 8.49
C LEU A 345 0.87 8.64 7.72
N PHE A 346 0.01 8.38 6.73
CA PHE A 346 -0.56 9.41 5.87
C PHE A 346 -1.54 10.30 6.65
N ASP A 347 -2.32 9.71 7.54
CA ASP A 347 -3.17 10.43 8.50
C ASP A 347 -2.36 11.41 9.36
N LEU A 348 -1.22 10.96 9.89
CA LEU A 348 -0.32 11.82 10.66
C LEU A 348 0.32 12.91 9.77
N CYS A 349 0.71 12.59 8.53
CA CYS A 349 1.22 13.58 7.59
C CYS A 349 0.16 14.64 7.21
N ASP A 350 -1.09 14.23 7.05
CA ASP A 350 -2.22 15.13 6.81
C ASP A 350 -2.41 16.09 7.99
N GLU A 351 -2.39 15.57 9.21
CA GLU A 351 -2.59 16.35 10.43
C GLU A 351 -1.42 17.30 10.73
N ASN A 352 -0.21 16.93 10.35
CA ASN A 352 1.01 17.68 10.66
C ASN A 352 1.54 18.53 9.50
N GLY A 353 0.91 18.48 8.33
CA GLY A 353 1.30 19.31 7.18
C GLY A 353 2.55 18.81 6.46
N LEU A 354 2.84 17.51 6.49
CA LEU A 354 4.01 16.94 5.82
C LEU A 354 3.61 16.48 4.42
N ILE A 355 4.15 17.12 3.38
CA ILE A 355 3.96 16.68 1.98
C ILE A 355 4.61 15.31 1.81
N VAL A 356 3.87 14.36 1.26
CA VAL A 356 4.38 13.01 0.96
C VAL A 356 4.73 12.91 -0.52
N TRP A 357 6.01 12.70 -0.79
CA TRP A 357 6.49 12.13 -2.04
C TRP A 357 6.44 10.61 -1.90
N GLN A 358 5.56 9.95 -2.64
CA GLN A 358 5.37 8.50 -2.59
C GLN A 358 6.00 7.86 -3.83
N ASP A 359 7.08 7.10 -3.66
CA ASP A 359 7.55 6.20 -4.71
C ASP A 359 6.58 5.01 -4.85
N PHE A 360 6.44 4.43 -6.04
CA PHE A 360 5.98 3.05 -6.13
C PHE A 360 7.09 2.12 -5.66
N MET A 361 6.75 0.91 -5.19
CA MET A 361 7.68 0.02 -4.49
C MET A 361 8.68 -0.70 -5.43
N PHE A 362 9.47 0.08 -6.15
CA PHE A 362 10.51 -0.32 -7.09
C PHE A 362 11.79 0.47 -6.77
N ALA A 363 12.90 -0.23 -6.58
CA ALA A 363 14.19 0.40 -6.31
C ALA A 363 15.35 -0.44 -6.84
N CYS A 364 16.29 0.21 -7.53
CA CYS A 364 17.62 -0.29 -7.87
C CYS A 364 17.68 -1.70 -8.49
N ALA A 365 16.69 -2.05 -9.30
CA ALA A 365 16.60 -3.34 -9.97
C ALA A 365 16.24 -3.17 -11.44
N VAL A 366 16.29 -4.26 -12.20
CA VAL A 366 15.70 -4.36 -13.54
C VAL A 366 14.56 -5.38 -13.51
N TYR A 367 13.45 -5.06 -14.17
CA TYR A 367 12.27 -5.92 -14.24
C TYR A 367 11.96 -6.29 -15.67
N ARG A 368 11.48 -7.52 -15.86
CA ARG A 368 10.86 -7.96 -17.10
C ARG A 368 9.35 -7.78 -17.01
N LEU A 369 8.77 -7.07 -17.97
CA LEU A 369 7.33 -6.77 -17.97
C LEU A 369 6.54 -7.85 -18.73
N THR A 370 6.46 -9.04 -18.14
CA THR A 370 5.57 -10.11 -18.64
C THR A 370 4.10 -9.71 -18.45
N ASP A 371 3.17 -10.37 -19.15
CA ASP A 371 1.73 -10.08 -18.99
C ASP A 371 1.25 -10.34 -17.56
N ALA A 372 1.72 -11.42 -16.92
CA ALA A 372 1.41 -11.72 -15.52
C ALA A 372 1.97 -10.64 -14.57
N PHE A 373 3.21 -10.19 -14.80
CA PHE A 373 3.80 -9.11 -14.01
C PHE A 373 3.03 -7.80 -14.20
N ARG A 374 2.65 -7.47 -15.45
CA ARG A 374 1.82 -6.31 -15.78
C ARG A 374 0.49 -6.33 -15.04
N GLU A 375 -0.21 -7.46 -15.00
CA GLU A 375 -1.46 -7.60 -14.26
C GLU A 375 -1.25 -7.39 -12.75
N SER A 376 -0.22 -8.04 -12.19
CA SER A 376 0.10 -7.94 -10.76
C SER A 376 0.44 -6.51 -10.33
N VAL A 377 1.30 -5.80 -11.07
CA VAL A 377 1.66 -4.41 -10.73
C VAL A 377 0.53 -3.44 -11.02
N THR A 378 -0.32 -3.69 -12.02
CA THR A 378 -1.53 -2.87 -12.25
C THR A 378 -2.50 -2.98 -11.06
N ARG A 379 -2.70 -4.19 -10.52
CA ARG A 379 -3.50 -4.40 -9.31
C ARG A 379 -2.92 -3.63 -8.11
N GLU A 380 -1.60 -3.72 -7.90
CA GLU A 380 -0.89 -2.97 -6.87
C GLU A 380 -1.06 -1.45 -7.02
N PHE A 381 -0.89 -0.92 -8.23
CA PHE A 381 -1.00 0.50 -8.52
C PHE A 381 -2.42 1.01 -8.26
N VAL A 382 -3.43 0.35 -8.84
CA VAL A 382 -4.83 0.72 -8.64
C VAL A 382 -5.19 0.66 -7.15
N HIS A 383 -4.78 -0.40 -6.44
CA HIS A 383 -5.06 -0.54 -5.02
C HIS A 383 -4.49 0.62 -4.20
N ASN A 384 -3.20 0.92 -4.34
CA ASN A 384 -2.54 1.94 -3.52
C ASN A 384 -2.91 3.36 -3.95
N ILE A 385 -3.13 3.64 -5.24
CA ILE A 385 -3.65 4.95 -5.68
C ILE A 385 -5.03 5.20 -5.09
N LYS A 386 -5.95 4.22 -5.16
CA LYS A 386 -7.30 4.36 -4.56
C LYS A 386 -7.24 4.57 -3.04
N ARG A 387 -6.37 3.85 -2.35
CA ARG A 387 -6.14 3.98 -0.90
C ARG A 387 -5.60 5.36 -0.53
N LEU A 388 -4.63 5.88 -1.29
CA LEU A 388 -3.86 7.05 -0.88
C LEU A 388 -4.41 8.39 -1.41
N ARG A 389 -5.18 8.39 -2.50
CA ARG A 389 -5.57 9.62 -3.25
C ARG A 389 -6.40 10.64 -2.48
N SER A 390 -7.00 10.29 -1.34
CA SER A 390 -7.76 11.24 -0.52
C SER A 390 -6.89 12.04 0.45
N HIS A 391 -5.69 11.55 0.78
CA HIS A 391 -4.81 12.21 1.74
C HIS A 391 -4.34 13.57 1.20
N PRO A 392 -4.64 14.70 1.87
CA PRO A 392 -4.17 16.00 1.42
C PRO A 392 -2.65 16.12 1.35
N SER A 393 -1.93 15.37 2.18
CA SER A 393 -0.47 15.30 2.21
C SER A 393 0.15 14.70 0.95
N LEU A 394 -0.53 13.80 0.25
CA LEU A 394 0.02 13.16 -0.96
C LEU A 394 0.31 14.20 -2.03
N GLY A 395 1.59 14.43 -2.30
CA GLY A 395 2.05 15.52 -3.17
C GLY A 395 2.64 15.08 -4.50
N LEU A 396 3.34 13.95 -4.53
CA LEU A 396 3.94 13.40 -5.74
C LEU A 396 3.88 11.88 -5.70
N LEU A 397 3.51 11.28 -6.82
CA LEU A 397 3.72 9.86 -7.08
C LEU A 397 4.95 9.73 -7.99
N CYS A 398 5.94 8.94 -7.58
CA CYS A 398 7.19 8.74 -8.30
C CYS A 398 7.32 7.27 -8.73
N GLY A 399 7.71 7.01 -9.97
CA GLY A 399 7.68 5.66 -10.53
C GLY A 399 8.60 4.66 -9.82
N ASN A 400 9.80 5.08 -9.42
CA ASN A 400 10.80 4.21 -8.81
C ASN A 400 11.95 5.01 -8.19
N ASN A 401 12.82 4.31 -7.45
CA ASN A 401 14.11 4.83 -7.01
C ASN A 401 15.24 4.44 -7.96
N GLU A 402 15.92 5.44 -8.53
CA GLU A 402 17.23 5.38 -9.22
C GLU A 402 17.32 4.46 -10.45
N MET A 403 16.23 3.85 -10.93
CA MET A 403 16.36 2.85 -11.99
C MET A 403 16.77 3.46 -13.35
N GLU A 404 16.32 4.67 -13.67
CA GLU A 404 16.81 5.36 -14.89
C GLU A 404 18.31 5.65 -14.80
N MET A 405 18.75 6.15 -13.64
CA MET A 405 20.18 6.39 -13.38
C MET A 405 20.97 5.09 -13.47
N ALA A 406 20.41 3.98 -12.96
CA ALA A 406 21.04 2.68 -13.08
C ALA A 406 21.25 2.30 -14.55
N TRP A 407 20.21 2.42 -15.38
CA TRP A 407 20.29 2.16 -16.82
C TRP A 407 21.35 2.98 -17.55
N VAL A 408 21.56 4.23 -17.14
CA VAL A 408 22.46 5.17 -17.82
C VAL A 408 23.90 5.07 -17.29
N ASP A 409 24.08 5.01 -15.97
CA ASP A 409 25.35 5.32 -15.31
C ASP A 409 25.96 4.18 -14.49
N TRP A 410 25.22 3.11 -14.15
CA TRP A 410 25.72 2.06 -13.23
C TRP A 410 26.39 0.88 -13.95
N GLY A 411 26.56 0.96 -15.27
CA GLY A 411 27.24 -0.08 -16.04
C GLY A 411 26.45 -1.38 -16.17
N LEU A 412 25.12 -1.32 -16.13
CA LEU A 412 24.24 -2.49 -16.28
C LEU A 412 24.49 -3.22 -17.61
N PRO A 413 24.28 -4.55 -17.65
CA PRO A 413 24.23 -5.27 -18.91
C PRO A 413 23.18 -4.64 -19.85
N LYS A 414 23.65 -4.17 -21.02
CA LYS A 414 22.77 -3.52 -22.00
C LYS A 414 21.83 -4.55 -22.64
N ASN A 415 20.54 -4.43 -22.36
CA ASN A 415 19.49 -5.26 -22.93
C ASN A 415 18.32 -4.37 -23.38
N GLU A 416 18.13 -4.24 -24.69
CA GLU A 416 17.13 -3.33 -25.25
C GLU A 416 15.70 -3.76 -24.89
N THR A 417 15.41 -5.06 -24.78
CA THR A 417 14.08 -5.54 -24.37
C THR A 417 13.77 -5.10 -22.95
N LEU A 418 14.69 -5.29 -22.01
CA LEU A 418 14.50 -4.88 -20.61
C LEU A 418 14.45 -3.35 -20.45
N ARG A 419 15.18 -2.60 -21.29
CA ARG A 419 15.05 -1.15 -21.36
C ARG A 419 13.67 -0.73 -21.89
N MET A 420 13.14 -1.42 -22.89
CA MET A 420 11.78 -1.16 -23.39
C MET A 420 10.71 -1.52 -22.36
N ASP A 421 10.91 -2.60 -21.58
CA ASP A 421 10.04 -2.96 -20.46
C ASP A 421 10.03 -1.86 -19.38
N TYR A 422 11.19 -1.26 -19.08
CA TYR A 422 11.30 -0.10 -18.19
C TYR A 422 10.44 1.07 -18.68
N LEU A 423 10.60 1.48 -19.95
CA LEU A 423 9.83 2.58 -20.54
C LEU A 423 8.33 2.26 -20.58
N GLU A 424 7.98 1.03 -20.92
CA GLU A 424 6.59 0.58 -20.97
C GLU A 424 5.95 0.57 -19.56
N LEU A 425 6.69 0.19 -18.53
CA LEU A 425 6.20 0.21 -17.14
C LEU A 425 5.99 1.65 -16.64
N TYR A 426 7.03 2.50 -16.70
CA TYR A 426 7.03 3.80 -16.01
C TYR A 426 6.52 4.97 -16.86
N GLU A 427 6.70 4.95 -18.18
CA GLU A 427 6.27 6.06 -19.05
C GLU A 427 4.91 5.82 -19.71
N ARG A 428 4.41 4.58 -19.72
CA ARG A 428 3.17 4.23 -20.43
C ARG A 428 2.12 3.54 -19.57
N LEU A 429 2.46 2.46 -18.88
CA LEU A 429 1.49 1.73 -18.05
C LEU A 429 1.09 2.58 -16.85
N LEU A 430 2.06 3.00 -16.05
CA LEU A 430 1.80 3.74 -14.82
C LEU A 430 1.02 5.05 -15.05
N PRO A 431 1.37 5.90 -16.04
CA PRO A 431 0.60 7.13 -16.30
C PRO A 431 -0.81 6.93 -16.87
N ARG A 432 -1.16 5.73 -17.35
CA ARG A 432 -2.52 5.41 -17.83
C ARG A 432 -3.48 4.98 -16.72
N ILE A 433 -2.93 4.51 -15.61
CA ILE A 433 -3.67 4.08 -14.41
C ILE A 433 -3.99 5.33 -13.60
#